data_AF-A0A8T7HMC4-F1
#
_entry.id   AF-A0A8T7HMC4-F1
#
_cell.length_a   1.000
_cell.length_b   1.000
_cell.length_c   1.000
_cell.angle_alpha   90.00
_cell.angle_beta   90.00
_cell.angle_gamma   90.00
#
_symmetry.space_group_name_H-M   'P 1'
#
loop_
_entity.id
_entity.type
_entity.pdbx_description
1 polymer ?
#
loop_
_entity_poly.entity_id
_entity_poly.type
_entity_poly.pdbx_seq_one_letter_code
_entity_poly.pdbx_strand_id
1 'polypeptide(L)'
;MAEQLVIIPALLFGAIIGLVEMFFVHSDEIGMGWFSHGLHALPFAILFTMVSMNVGWALGLLPGKLVTNMWIDLGVRAAVAVLAMLKISAAAAIAGRVGERLGHVVVIGILIFLAPYVWKFIGPFIPLPKVFGF
;
A
#
# COMPACT_ATOMS: atom_id res chain seq x y z
N MET A 1 -2.53 19.89 -14.32
CA MET A 1 -3.83 19.23 -14.10
C MET A 1 -3.77 18.60 -12.72
N ALA A 2 -4.73 18.87 -11.84
CA ALA A 2 -4.75 18.20 -10.54
C ALA A 2 -4.91 16.70 -10.79
N GLU A 3 -4.07 15.89 -10.17
CA GLU A 3 -4.17 14.43 -10.25
C GLU A 3 -5.53 14.02 -9.67
N GLN A 4 -6.33 13.26 -10.43
CA GLN A 4 -7.64 12.84 -9.98
C GLN A 4 -7.49 11.86 -8.82
N LEU A 5 -8.16 12.16 -7.70
CA LEU A 5 -8.16 11.30 -6.53
C LEU A 5 -8.88 9.97 -6.86
N VAL A 6 -8.15 8.87 -6.87
CA VAL A 6 -8.61 7.51 -7.14
C VAL A 6 -8.80 6.73 -5.84
N ILE A 7 -9.98 6.89 -5.24
CA ILE A 7 -10.31 6.26 -3.94
C ILE A 7 -10.59 4.76 -4.10
N ILE A 8 -11.55 4.40 -4.97
CA ILE A 8 -11.98 2.99 -5.13
C ILE A 8 -10.83 2.08 -5.58
N PRO A 9 -10.03 2.45 -6.61
CA PRO A 9 -8.84 1.68 -6.97
C PRO A 9 -7.89 1.43 -5.81
N ALA A 10 -7.59 2.47 -5.03
CA ALA A 10 -6.69 2.37 -3.90
C ALA A 10 -7.22 1.50 -2.76
N LEU A 11 -8.52 1.58 -2.47
CA LEU A 11 -9.16 0.72 -1.47
C LEU A 11 -9.12 -0.75 -1.90
N LEU A 12 -9.47 -1.04 -3.15
CA LEU A 12 -9.47 -2.41 -3.69
C LEU A 12 -8.06 -2.98 -3.72
N PHE A 13 -7.11 -2.25 -4.30
CA PHE A 13 -5.74 -2.74 -4.43
C PHE A 13 -5.03 -2.82 -3.08
N GLY A 14 -5.30 -1.87 -2.18
CA GLY A 14 -4.81 -1.90 -0.82
C GLY A 14 -5.36 -3.08 -0.01
N ALA A 15 -6.64 -3.42 -0.18
CA ALA A 15 -7.23 -4.61 0.43
C ALA A 15 -6.60 -5.90 -0.13
N ILE A 16 -6.39 -5.99 -1.44
CA ILE A 16 -5.71 -7.13 -2.08
C ILE A 16 -4.30 -7.30 -1.52
N ILE A 17 -3.52 -6.21 -1.46
CA ILE A 17 -2.15 -6.23 -0.89
C ILE A 17 -2.19 -6.62 0.59
N GLY A 18 -3.14 -6.08 1.37
CA GLY A 18 -3.31 -6.45 2.77
C GLY A 18 -3.67 -7.93 2.97
N LEU A 19 -4.45 -8.53 2.06
CA LEU A 19 -4.74 -9.96 2.08
C LEU A 19 -3.50 -10.79 1.72
N VAL A 20 -2.72 -10.35 0.73
CA VAL A 20 -1.41 -10.97 0.40
C VAL A 20 -0.49 -10.94 1.62
N GLU A 21 -0.45 -9.82 2.34
CA GLU A 21 0.32 -9.72 3.57
C GLU A 21 -0.19 -10.66 4.66
N MET A 22 -1.51 -10.79 4.80
CA MET A 22 -2.09 -11.74 5.75
C MET A 22 -1.66 -13.20 5.46
N PHE A 23 -1.50 -13.58 4.19
CA PHE A 23 -0.95 -14.89 3.84
C PHE A 23 0.52 -15.05 4.23
N PHE A 24 1.34 -14.01 4.07
CA PHE A 24 2.74 -14.04 4.49
C PHE A 24 2.89 -14.07 6.01
N VAL A 25 2.16 -13.22 6.73
CA VAL A 25 2.13 -13.21 8.20
C VAL A 25 1.62 -14.54 8.73
N HIS A 26 0.60 -15.15 8.10
CA HIS A 26 0.18 -16.50 8.45
C HIS A 26 1.34 -17.49 8.37
N SER A 27 2.06 -17.53 7.25
CA SER A 27 3.23 -18.41 7.04
C SER A 27 4.33 -18.19 8.07
N ASP A 28 4.64 -16.94 8.36
CA ASP A 28 5.78 -16.56 9.19
C ASP A 28 5.48 -16.67 10.69
N GLU A 29 4.20 -16.64 11.06
CA GLU A 29 3.75 -16.59 12.45
C GLU A 29 2.72 -17.68 12.82
N ILE A 30 2.75 -18.83 12.14
CA ILE A 30 1.89 -19.97 12.46
C ILE A 30 1.97 -20.28 13.97
N GLY A 31 0.82 -20.29 14.64
CA GLY A 31 0.73 -20.55 16.09
C GLY A 31 1.08 -19.38 17.00
N MET A 32 1.44 -18.21 16.46
CA MET A 32 1.88 -17.04 17.25
C MET A 32 0.88 -15.89 17.25
N GLY A 33 -0.41 -16.11 16.95
CA GLY A 33 -1.41 -15.03 16.89
C GLY A 33 -1.31 -14.16 15.63
N TRP A 34 -0.91 -14.78 14.52
CA TRP A 34 -0.77 -14.18 13.18
C TRP A 34 -2.02 -13.44 12.69
N PHE A 35 -3.22 -13.93 13.03
CA PHE A 35 -4.47 -13.39 12.48
C PHE A 35 -4.72 -11.93 12.92
N SER A 36 -4.53 -11.65 14.21
CA SER A 36 -4.65 -10.28 14.73
C SER A 36 -3.58 -9.36 14.13
N HIS A 37 -2.36 -9.89 13.94
CA HIS A 37 -1.26 -9.15 13.33
C HIS A 37 -1.54 -8.81 11.85
N GLY A 38 -1.93 -9.79 11.05
CA GLY A 38 -2.33 -9.58 9.65
C GLY A 38 -3.52 -8.64 9.50
N LEU A 39 -4.54 -8.76 10.38
CA LEU A 39 -5.65 -7.80 10.42
C LEU A 39 -5.21 -6.38 10.77
N HIS A 40 -4.23 -6.22 11.67
CA HIS A 40 -3.68 -4.91 11.99
C HIS A 40 -2.90 -4.31 10.81
N ALA A 41 -2.22 -5.14 10.00
CA ALA A 41 -1.48 -4.69 8.82
C ALA A 41 -2.39 -4.21 7.68
N LEU A 42 -3.60 -4.74 7.55
CA LEU A 42 -4.51 -4.46 6.43
C LEU A 42 -4.89 -2.97 6.29
N PRO A 43 -5.31 -2.24 7.35
CA PRO A 43 -5.53 -0.79 7.26
C PRO A 43 -4.29 0.00 6.82
N PHE A 44 -3.09 -0.41 7.23
CA PHE A 44 -1.85 0.26 6.81
C PHE A 44 -1.54 -0.02 5.33
N ALA A 45 -1.74 -1.25 4.86
CA ALA A 45 -1.60 -1.57 3.44
C ALA A 45 -2.55 -0.71 2.58
N ILE A 46 -3.80 -0.53 3.02
CA ILE A 46 -4.77 0.36 2.38
C ILE A 46 -4.29 1.81 2.40
N LEU A 47 -3.85 2.31 3.55
CA LEU A 47 -3.36 3.68 3.70
C LEU A 47 -2.15 3.97 2.79
N PHE A 48 -1.13 3.11 2.81
CA PHE A 48 0.07 3.31 1.98
C PHE A 48 -0.25 3.17 0.49
N THR A 49 -1.15 2.27 0.11
CA THR A 49 -1.62 2.17 -1.28
C THR A 49 -2.39 3.42 -1.71
N MET A 50 -3.21 3.98 -0.81
CA MET A 50 -3.92 5.24 -1.04
C MET A 50 -2.95 6.39 -1.32
N VAL A 51 -1.89 6.53 -0.52
CA VAL A 51 -0.87 7.55 -0.75
C VAL A 51 -0.11 7.30 -2.06
N SER A 52 0.30 6.04 -2.33
CA SER A 52 1.04 5.67 -3.54
C SER A 52 0.26 5.96 -4.84
N MET A 53 -1.05 5.68 -4.84
CA MET A 53 -1.93 5.93 -5.99
C MET A 53 -2.37 7.39 -6.11
N ASN A 54 -2.18 8.21 -5.08
CA ASN A 54 -2.68 9.58 -5.00
C ASN A 54 -1.61 10.56 -4.50
N VAL A 55 -0.43 10.54 -5.11
CA VAL A 55 0.71 11.35 -4.68
C VAL A 55 0.40 12.84 -4.71
N GLY A 56 -0.26 13.34 -5.76
CA GLY A 56 -0.67 14.74 -5.84
C GLY A 56 -1.58 15.17 -4.70
N TRP A 57 -2.52 14.31 -4.30
CA TRP A 57 -3.36 14.56 -3.12
C TRP A 57 -2.54 14.56 -1.83
N ALA A 58 -1.67 13.56 -1.64
CA ALA A 58 -0.87 13.42 -0.43
C ALA A 58 0.09 14.60 -0.24
N LEU A 59 0.76 15.04 -1.31
CA LEU A 59 1.62 16.22 -1.27
C LEU A 59 0.83 17.52 -1.08
N GLY A 60 -0.43 17.56 -1.54
CA GLY A 60 -1.33 18.69 -1.33
C GLY A 60 -1.69 18.94 0.14
N LEU A 61 -1.49 17.96 1.02
CA LEU A 61 -1.67 18.12 2.47
C LEU A 61 -0.48 18.80 3.14
N LEU A 62 0.68 18.90 2.46
CA LEU A 62 1.88 19.48 3.03
C LEU A 62 1.91 21.00 2.87
N PRO A 63 2.50 21.73 3.84
CA PRO A 63 2.74 23.16 3.70
C PRO A 63 3.84 23.40 2.65
N GLY A 64 3.43 23.78 1.45
CA GLY A 64 4.30 24.00 0.32
C GLY A 64 3.68 23.37 -0.92
N LYS A 65 3.30 24.19 -1.90
CA LYS A 65 2.69 23.72 -3.16
C LYS A 65 3.76 23.04 -4.02
N LEU A 66 4.23 21.87 -3.59
CA LEU A 66 5.16 21.05 -4.34
C LEU A 66 4.48 20.69 -5.66
N VAL A 67 5.05 21.19 -6.75
CA VAL A 67 4.56 20.86 -8.09
C VAL A 67 4.96 19.43 -8.37
N THR A 68 3.97 18.57 -8.61
CA THR A 68 4.23 17.18 -8.97
C THR A 68 4.86 17.11 -10.35
N ASN A 69 5.98 16.39 -10.43
CA ASN A 69 6.57 15.92 -11.67
C ASN A 69 6.86 14.42 -11.53
N MET A 70 7.19 13.75 -12.64
CA MET A 70 7.43 12.31 -12.65
C MET A 70 8.45 11.84 -11.61
N TRP A 71 9.52 12.59 -11.36
CA TRP A 71 10.57 12.21 -10.42
C TRP A 71 10.13 12.36 -8.97
N ILE A 72 9.40 13.43 -8.65
CA ILE A 72 8.80 13.62 -7.34
C ILE A 72 7.75 12.53 -7.08
N ASP A 73 6.94 12.23 -8.08
CA ASP A 73 5.91 11.19 -8.02
C ASP A 73 6.52 9.80 -7.73
N LEU A 74 7.55 9.42 -8.49
CA LEU A 74 8.33 8.20 -8.24
C LEU A 74 9.02 8.20 -6.88
N GLY A 75 9.62 9.32 -6.48
CA GLY A 75 10.31 9.47 -5.20
C GLY A 75 9.38 9.30 -4.02
N VAL A 76 8.19 9.91 -4.06
CA VAL A 76 7.17 9.76 -3.00
C VAL A 76 6.67 8.33 -2.94
N ARG A 77 6.37 7.69 -4.08
CA ARG A 77 5.95 6.27 -4.10
C ARG A 77 7.02 5.36 -3.50
N ALA A 78 8.29 5.58 -3.84
CA ALA A 78 9.39 4.81 -3.29
C ALA A 78 9.53 5.03 -1.77
N ALA A 79 9.44 6.28 -1.32
CA ALA A 79 9.47 6.60 0.11
C ALA A 79 8.31 5.94 0.87
N VAL A 80 7.09 6.00 0.32
CA VAL A 80 5.90 5.36 0.89
C VAL A 80 6.04 3.84 0.95
N ALA A 81 6.59 3.22 -0.09
CA ALA A 81 6.89 1.78 -0.11
C ALA A 81 7.88 1.40 1.00
N VAL A 82 8.96 2.17 1.18
CA VAL A 82 9.92 1.95 2.27
C VAL A 82 9.27 2.16 3.64
N LEU A 83 8.42 3.19 3.81
CA LEU A 83 7.69 3.40 5.06
C LEU A 83 6.74 2.24 5.38
N ALA A 84 6.09 1.67 4.36
CA ALA A 84 5.26 0.48 4.53
C ALA A 84 6.09 -0.71 5.00
N MET A 85 7.25 -0.94 4.37
CA MET A 85 8.19 -1.99 4.77
C MET A 85 8.62 -1.83 6.23
N LEU A 86 9.02 -0.62 6.63
CA LEU A 86 9.43 -0.34 8.01
C LEU A 86 8.28 -0.53 9.01
N LYS A 87 7.06 -0.14 8.64
CA LYS A 87 5.88 -0.27 9.51
C LYS A 87 5.51 -1.74 9.76
N ILE A 88 5.59 -2.58 8.74
CA ILE A 88 5.37 -4.03 8.84
C ILE A 88 6.44 -4.64 9.76
N SER A 89 7.73 -4.43 9.44
CA SER A 89 8.83 -4.93 10.27
C SER A 89 8.79 -4.47 11.73
N ALA A 90 8.33 -3.23 11.99
CA ALA A 90 8.19 -2.72 13.34
C ALA A 90 7.04 -3.41 14.11
N ALA A 91 5.96 -3.82 13.44
CA ALA A 91 4.85 -4.51 14.09
C ALA A 91 5.28 -5.87 14.63
N ALA A 92 6.06 -6.64 13.86
CA ALA A 92 6.65 -7.90 14.31
C ALA A 92 7.63 -7.72 15.48
N ALA A 93 8.50 -6.70 15.39
CA ALA A 93 9.48 -6.41 16.44
C ALA A 93 8.82 -6.10 17.81
N ILE A 94 7.76 -5.27 17.81
CA ILE A 94 7.03 -4.91 19.04
C ILE A 94 6.25 -6.10 19.60
N ALA A 95 5.76 -6.99 18.74
CA ALA A 95 5.07 -8.20 19.16
C ALA A 95 6.02 -9.27 19.75
N GLY A 96 7.34 -9.00 19.80
CA GLY A 96 8.35 -9.98 20.23
C GLY A 96 8.47 -11.16 19.26
N ARG A 97 7.96 -11.02 18.03
CA ARG A 97 7.91 -12.07 17.03
C ARG A 97 9.12 -11.93 16.12
N VAL A 98 10.06 -12.85 16.25
CA VAL A 98 11.28 -12.94 15.41
C VAL A 98 10.95 -13.61 14.06
N GLY A 99 9.70 -13.48 13.59
CA GLY A 99 9.15 -14.31 12.50
C GLY A 99 9.20 -13.68 11.11
N GLU A 100 9.14 -12.35 10.98
CA GLU A 100 8.96 -11.75 9.65
C GLU A 100 10.20 -11.86 8.76
N ARG A 101 10.02 -12.53 7.62
CA ARG A 101 11.06 -12.64 6.60
C ARG A 101 11.11 -11.33 5.79
N LEU A 102 12.30 -10.74 5.71
CA LEU A 102 12.57 -9.58 4.86
C LEU A 102 12.04 -9.74 3.42
N GLY A 103 12.00 -10.97 2.91
CA GLY A 103 11.46 -11.29 1.59
C GLY A 103 10.00 -10.85 1.40
N HIS A 104 9.09 -11.14 2.33
CA HIS A 104 7.69 -10.71 2.15
C HIS A 104 7.54 -9.20 2.30
N VAL A 105 8.31 -8.59 3.22
CA VAL A 105 8.20 -7.15 3.50
C VAL A 105 8.59 -6.37 2.24
N VAL A 106 9.66 -6.80 1.57
CA VAL A 106 10.08 -6.28 0.27
C VAL A 106 9.01 -6.48 -0.80
N VAL A 107 8.36 -7.65 -0.86
CA VAL A 107 7.27 -7.91 -1.80
C VAL A 107 6.11 -6.93 -1.58
N ILE A 108 5.69 -6.69 -0.33
CA ILE A 108 4.62 -5.72 -0.04
C ILE A 108 5.02 -4.30 -0.45
N GLY A 109 6.25 -3.88 -0.14
CA GLY A 109 6.77 -2.58 -0.58
C GLY A 109 6.72 -2.42 -2.10
N ILE A 110 7.16 -3.44 -2.85
CA ILE A 110 7.10 -3.46 -4.32
C ILE A 110 5.66 -3.38 -4.81
N LEU A 111 4.73 -4.14 -4.22
CA LEU A 111 3.32 -4.12 -4.62
C LEU A 111 2.70 -2.74 -4.40
N ILE A 112 3.00 -2.08 -3.28
CA ILE A 112 2.52 -0.72 -2.99
C ILE A 112 3.10 0.29 -3.98
N PHE A 113 4.39 0.20 -4.30
CA PHE A 113 5.03 1.05 -5.30
C PHE A 113 4.41 0.87 -6.69
N LEU A 114 4.13 -0.38 -7.06
CA LEU A 114 3.64 -0.74 -8.39
C LEU A 114 2.13 -0.58 -8.56
N ALA A 115 1.37 -0.46 -7.47
CA ALA A 115 -0.09 -0.34 -7.44
C ALA A 115 -0.68 0.59 -8.53
N PRO A 116 -0.25 1.86 -8.69
CA PRO A 116 -0.81 2.77 -9.69
C PRO A 116 -0.55 2.31 -11.13
N TYR A 117 0.56 1.62 -11.38
CA TYR A 117 0.87 1.12 -12.72
C TYR A 117 0.12 -0.16 -13.02
N VAL A 118 0.08 -1.08 -12.05
CA VAL A 118 -0.66 -2.35 -12.19
C VAL A 118 -2.13 -2.06 -12.42
N TRP A 119 -2.72 -1.11 -11.68
CA TRP A 119 -4.12 -0.70 -11.86
C TRP A 119 -4.45 -0.27 -13.31
N LYS A 120 -3.53 0.40 -14.02
CA LYS A 120 -3.78 0.80 -15.42
C LYS A 120 -4.00 -0.38 -16.35
N PHE A 121 -3.46 -1.56 -16.02
CA PHE A 121 -3.62 -2.76 -16.82
C PHE A 121 -4.84 -3.60 -16.41
N ILE A 122 -5.11 -3.73 -15.11
CA ILE A 122 -6.21 -4.56 -14.60
C ILE A 122 -7.54 -3.81 -14.43
N GLY A 123 -7.49 -2.51 -14.13
CA GLY A 123 -8.68 -1.68 -13.91
C GLY A 123 -9.73 -1.76 -15.02
N PRO A 124 -9.35 -1.77 -16.32
CA PRO A 124 -10.31 -1.92 -17.43
C PRO A 124 -11.10 -3.23 -17.42
N PHE A 125 -10.62 -4.28 -16.75
CA PHE A 125 -11.28 -5.59 -16.68
C PHE A 125 -12.18 -5.73 -15.45
N ILE A 126 -12.14 -4.78 -14.51
CA ILE A 126 -12.95 -4.83 -13.29
C ILE A 126 -14.22 -4.01 -13.54
N PRO A 127 -15.41 -4.63 -13.56
CA PRO A 127 -16.66 -3.92 -13.75
C PRO A 127 -16.98 -3.11 -12.48
N LEU A 128 -16.53 -1.85 -12.45
CA LEU A 128 -16.91 -0.92 -11.39
C LEU A 128 -18.27 -0.28 -11.71
N PRO A 129 -19.14 -0.08 -10.70
CA PRO A 129 -20.39 0.64 -10.91
C PRO A 129 -20.13 2.02 -11.53
N LYS A 130 -20.92 2.41 -12.52
CA LYS A 130 -20.80 3.69 -13.25
C LYS A 130 -20.89 4.95 -12.36
N VAL A 131 -21.31 4.78 -11.11
CA VAL A 131 -21.33 5.83 -10.08
C VAL A 131 -19.91 6.30 -9.69
N PHE A 132 -18.88 5.50 -9.99
CA PHE A 132 -17.47 5.78 -9.66
C PHE A 132 -16.63 6.17 -10.90
N GLY A 133 -17.26 6.80 -11.89
CA GLY A 133 -16.73 7.06 -13.24
C GLY A 133 -15.26 7.51 -13.31
N PHE A 134 -14.54 6.84 -14.21
CA PHE A 134 -13.25 7.24 -14.76
C PHE A 134 -13.42 8.35 -15.79
#